data_AF-A0A914VCL6-F1
#
_entry.id   AF-A0A914VCL6-F1
#
_cell.length_a   1.000
_cell.length_b   1.000
_cell.length_c   1.000
_cell.angle_alpha   90.00
_cell.angle_beta   90.00
_cell.angle_gamma   90.00
#
_symmetry.space_group_name_H-M   'P 1'
#
loop_
_entity.id
_entity.type
_entity.pdbx_description
1 polymer ?
#
loop_
_entity_poly.entity_id
_entity_poly.type
_entity_poly.pdbx_seq_one_letter_code
_entity_poly.pdbx_strand_id
1 'polypeptide(L)' 'LLGLLAQRSNKRAALSHEISQISPVLAAMSGSGVPLPGQETKAADQLVTIAKFSPSVVILSTKTRPKKIGLIGSDGKQ' A
#
# COMPACT_ATOMS: atom_id res chain seq x y z
N LEU A 1 3.31 10.25 -31.92
CA LEU A 1 2.57 10.59 -30.69
C LEU A 1 2.49 9.44 -29.67
N LEU A 2 2.02 8.24 -30.07
CA LEU A 2 1.83 7.10 -29.16
C LEU A 2 3.08 6.67 -28.35
N GLY A 3 4.27 6.66 -28.95
CA GLY A 3 5.51 6.29 -28.26
C GLY A 3 5.90 7.23 -27.11
N LEU A 4 5.60 8.52 -27.21
CA LEU A 4 5.85 9.51 -26.16
C LEU A 4 4.91 9.35 -24.95
N LEU A 5 3.66 8.90 -25.19
CA LEU A 5 2.72 8.58 -24.10
C LEU A 5 3.15 7.32 -23.35
N ALA A 6 3.63 6.29 -24.05
CA ALA A 6 4.14 5.06 -23.44
C ALA A 6 5.40 5.33 -22.58
N GLN A 7 6.31 6.19 -23.05
CA GLN A 7 7.51 6.54 -22.30
C GLN A 7 7.22 7.32 -21.00
N ARG A 8 6.18 8.19 -21.00
CA ARG A 8 5.70 8.86 -19.77
C ARG A 8 5.05 7.88 -18.79
N SER A 9 4.31 6.90 -19.31
CA SER A 9 3.73 5.81 -18.52
C SER A 9 4.81 4.99 -17.80
N ASN A 10 5.91 4.66 -18.49
CA ASN A 10 7.02 3.89 -17.92
C ASN A 10 7.74 4.57 -16.74
N LYS A 11 7.75 5.92 -16.68
CA LYS A 11 8.31 6.62 -15.50
C LYS A 11 7.53 6.35 -14.22
N ARG A 12 6.23 6.00 -14.31
CA ARG A 12 5.41 5.67 -13.14
C ARG A 12 5.72 4.28 -12.60
N ALA A 13 6.00 3.31 -13.48
CA ALA A 13 6.45 1.97 -13.07
C ALA A 13 7.81 1.99 -12.35
N ALA A 14 8.69 2.92 -12.72
CA ALA A 14 9.98 3.12 -12.04
C ALA A 14 9.87 3.63 -10.58
N LEU A 15 8.65 3.95 -10.10
CA LEU A 15 8.41 4.43 -8.75
C LEU A 15 7.62 3.42 -7.89
N SER A 16 7.26 2.27 -8.43
CA SER A 16 6.69 1.16 -7.66
C SER A 16 7.77 0.17 -7.28
N HIS A 17 7.73 -0.32 -6.05
CA HIS A 17 8.64 -1.34 -5.53
C HIS A 17 7.85 -2.43 -4.82
N GLU A 18 8.33 -3.66 -4.93
CA GLU A 18 7.83 -4.79 -4.14
C GLU A 18 8.15 -4.59 -2.66
N ILE A 19 7.15 -4.74 -1.80
CA ILE A 19 7.29 -4.55 -0.36
C ILE A 19 8.23 -5.59 0.25
N SER A 20 8.29 -6.80 -0.33
CA SER A 20 9.22 -7.87 0.08
C SER A 20 10.69 -7.46 -0.04
N GLN A 21 11.01 -6.59 -1.00
CA GLN A 21 12.37 -6.09 -1.22
C GLN A 21 12.74 -4.92 -0.29
N ILE A 22 11.74 -4.23 0.28
CA ILE A 22 11.95 -3.09 1.18
C ILE A 22 11.84 -3.51 2.65
N SER A 23 10.87 -4.38 2.95
CA SER A 23 10.59 -4.88 4.29
C SER A 23 9.99 -6.29 4.22
N PRO A 24 10.82 -7.33 4.41
CA PRO A 24 10.35 -8.72 4.49
C PRO A 24 9.35 -8.93 5.64
N VAL A 25 9.50 -8.19 6.74
CA VAL A 25 8.61 -8.28 7.92
C VAL A 25 7.19 -7.84 7.57
N LEU A 26 7.03 -6.68 6.91
CA LEU A 26 5.70 -6.22 6.48
C LEU A 26 5.11 -7.09 5.37
N ALA A 27 5.96 -7.64 4.49
CA ALA A 27 5.53 -8.55 3.44
C ALA A 27 5.00 -9.90 3.98
N ALA A 28 5.60 -10.41 5.06
CA ALA A 28 5.18 -11.65 5.70
C ALA A 28 4.01 -11.46 6.68
N MET A 29 3.63 -10.22 6.98
CA MET A 29 2.55 -9.95 7.94
C MET A 29 1.20 -10.42 7.39
N SER A 30 0.53 -11.27 8.15
CA SER A 30 -0.79 -11.79 7.83
C SER A 30 -1.64 -11.88 9.10
N GLY A 31 -2.88 -11.41 9.03
CA GLY A 31 -3.87 -11.54 10.11
C GLY A 31 -3.45 -10.86 11.41
N SER A 32 -3.33 -9.52 11.42
CA SER A 32 -2.99 -8.78 12.64
C SER A 32 -4.25 -8.43 13.44
N GLY A 33 -4.11 -8.35 14.77
CA GLY A 33 -5.14 -7.79 15.67
C GLY A 33 -5.17 -6.26 15.69
N VAL A 34 -4.35 -5.59 14.87
CA VAL A 34 -4.25 -4.13 14.82
C VAL A 34 -5.37 -3.58 13.93
N PRO A 35 -6.22 -2.65 14.41
CA PRO A 35 -7.24 -2.02 13.59
C PRO A 35 -6.61 -1.21 12.45
N LEU A 36 -7.29 -1.16 11.29
CA LEU A 36 -6.89 -0.24 10.21
C LEU A 36 -6.89 1.21 10.72
N PRO A 37 -5.95 2.06 10.25
CA PRO A 37 -5.97 3.49 10.55
C PRO A 37 -7.29 4.16 10.11
N GLY A 38 -7.76 5.16 10.86
CA GLY A 38 -9.01 5.87 10.54
C GLY A 38 -10.27 5.18 11.06
N GLN A 39 -10.13 4.22 11.99
CA GLN A 39 -11.26 3.51 12.61
C GLN A 39 -11.46 3.84 14.10
N GLU A 40 -10.78 4.87 14.60
CA GLU A 40 -10.83 5.30 16.00
C GLU A 40 -12.23 5.63 16.53
N THR A 41 -13.18 5.99 15.65
CA THR A 41 -14.56 6.31 16.03
C THR A 41 -15.52 5.13 15.93
N LYS A 42 -15.07 3.98 15.43
CA LYS A 42 -15.95 2.81 15.25
C LYS A 42 -16.09 1.99 16.52
N ALA A 43 -17.27 1.39 16.67
CA ALA A 43 -17.51 0.41 17.71
C ALA A 43 -16.69 -0.87 17.46
N ALA A 44 -16.37 -1.58 18.55
CA ALA A 44 -15.45 -2.73 18.52
C ALA A 44 -15.91 -3.86 17.58
N ASP A 45 -17.23 -4.06 17.47
CA ASP A 45 -17.87 -5.05 16.59
C ASP A 45 -17.80 -4.69 15.10
N GLN A 46 -17.45 -3.43 14.79
CA GLN A 46 -17.35 -2.91 13.42
C GLN A 46 -15.89 -2.63 13.00
N LEU A 47 -14.92 -2.94 13.85
CA LEU A 47 -13.50 -2.74 13.55
C LEU A 47 -13.04 -3.72 12.47
N VAL A 48 -12.40 -3.17 11.45
CA VAL A 48 -11.66 -3.94 10.43
C VAL A 48 -10.18 -3.86 10.78
N THR A 49 -9.53 -5.01 10.91
CA THR A 49 -8.11 -5.10 11.24
C THR A 49 -7.25 -5.22 9.99
N ILE A 50 -5.95 -4.98 10.13
CA ILE A 50 -5.01 -5.16 9.03
C ILE A 50 -4.85 -6.67 8.78
N ALA A 51 -5.35 -7.15 7.64
CA ALA A 51 -5.14 -8.51 7.18
C ALA A 51 -3.76 -8.69 6.57
N LYS A 52 -3.28 -7.74 5.76
CA LYS A 52 -1.93 -7.75 5.16
C LYS A 52 -1.60 -6.40 4.53
N PHE A 53 -0.34 -6.20 4.16
CA PHE A 53 0.07 -5.08 3.31
C PHE A 53 -0.13 -5.39 1.83
N SER A 54 -0.34 -4.35 1.03
CA SER A 54 -0.30 -4.45 -0.43
C SER A 54 1.13 -4.81 -0.89
N PRO A 55 1.29 -5.71 -1.87
CA PRO A 55 2.62 -6.15 -2.32
C PRO A 55 3.43 -5.03 -2.97
N SER A 56 2.78 -3.99 -3.50
CA SER A 56 3.45 -2.87 -4.15
C SER A 56 3.38 -1.59 -3.32
N VAL A 57 4.51 -0.91 -3.20
CA VAL A 57 4.64 0.43 -2.60
C VAL A 57 4.99 1.42 -3.68
N VAL A 58 4.23 2.52 -3.79
CA VAL A 58 4.48 3.58 -4.78
C VAL A 58 5.16 4.77 -4.11
N ILE A 59 6.25 5.26 -4.69
CA ILE A 59 6.91 6.49 -4.26
C ILE A 59 6.34 7.65 -5.09
N LEU A 60 5.73 8.63 -4.42
CA LEU A 60 5.15 9.77 -5.13
C LEU A 60 6.25 10.70 -5.66
N SER A 61 6.06 11.24 -6.87
CA SER A 61 7.04 12.08 -7.58
C SER A 61 7.09 13.52 -7.06
N THR A 62 7.26 13.70 -5.75
CA THR A 62 7.41 15.02 -5.11
C THR A 62 8.80 15.18 -4.51
N LYS A 63 9.14 16.40 -4.05
CA LYS A 63 10.44 16.67 -3.42
C LYS A 63 10.72 15.76 -2.22
N THR A 64 9.69 15.48 -1.41
CA THR A 64 9.80 14.66 -0.21
C THR A 64 9.62 13.16 -0.47
N ARG A 65 9.26 12.76 -1.70
CA ARG A 65 9.12 11.36 -2.15
C ARG A 65 8.39 10.45 -1.14
N PRO A 66 7.20 10.82 -0.65
CA PRO A 66 6.46 10.01 0.32
C PRO A 66 6.09 8.66 -0.29
N LYS A 67 6.13 7.61 0.54
CA LYS A 67 5.73 6.25 0.19
C LYS A 67 4.23 6.10 0.38
N LYS A 68 3.50 5.81 -0.70
CA LYS A 68 2.11 5.37 -0.66
C LYS A 68 2.08 3.86 -0.46
N ILE A 69 1.72 3.43 0.74
CA ILE A 69 1.61 2.03 1.15
C ILE A 69 0.12 1.69 1.26
N GLY A 70 -0.29 0.56 0.68
CA GLY A 70 -1.65 0.03 0.81
C GLY A 70 -1.77 -0.99 1.93
N LEU A 71 -2.91 -1.01 2.61
CA LEU A 71 -3.29 -2.00 3.61
C LEU A 71 -4.54 -2.72 3.13
N ILE A 72 -4.63 -4.03 3.35
CA ILE A 72 -5.83 -4.81 3.07
C ILE A 72 -6.46 -5.18 4.40
N GLY A 73 -7.74 -4.89 4.55
CA GLY A 73 -8.55 -5.16 5.74
C GLY A 73 -8.95 -6.63 5.88
N SER A 74 -9.34 -7.03 7.09
CA SER A 74 -9.95 -8.32 7.37
C SER A 74 -11.26 -8.57 6.61
N ASP A 75 -11.90 -7.50 6.13
CA ASP A 75 -13.05 -7.54 5.23
C ASP A 75 -12.67 -7.71 3.74
N GLY A 76 -11.37 -7.81 3.44
CA GLY A 76 -10.83 -7.98 2.09
C GLY A 76 -10.69 -6.69 1.28
N LYS A 77 -11.02 -5.52 1.83
CA LYS A 77 -10.96 -4.23 1.12
C LYS A 77 -9.59 -3.56 1.29
N GLN A 78 -9.20 -2.73 0.32
CA GLN A 78 -7.98 -1.91 0.34
C GLN A 78 -8.32 -0.42 0.44
#